data_AF-A0A2P8EBL6-F1
#
_entry.id   AF-A0A2P8EBL6-F1
#
_cell.length_a   1.000
_cell.length_b   1.000
_cell.length_c   1.000
_cell.angle_alpha   90.00
_cell.angle_beta   90.00
_cell.angle_gamma   90.00
#
_symmetry.space_group_name_H-M   'P 1'
#
loop_
_entity.id
_entity.type
_entity.pdbx_description
1 polymer ?
#
loop_
_entity_poly.entity_id
_entity_poly.type
_entity_poly.pdbx_seq_one_letter_code
_entity_poly.pdbx_strand_id
1 'polypeptide(L)'
;MYGILDGFLQGTALLTAAGVDAAAFTPVASGGLATVASWLPGYARQIDEGAYAAADSTMDTHLAAIDHLVHESESLGVSTEFPRFVKALADRAIADGHGGNGYPALIEQFRKPAGDRP
;
A
#
# COMPACT_ATOMS: atom_id res chain seq x y z
N MET A 1 -5.17 10.94 -7.14
CA MET A 1 -6.60 10.65 -7.37
C MET A 1 -6.80 9.16 -7.62
N TYR A 2 -6.29 8.59 -8.71
CA TYR A 2 -6.57 7.19 -9.09
C TYR A 2 -6.18 6.14 -8.04
N GLY A 3 -5.00 6.21 -7.42
CA GLY A 3 -4.64 5.25 -6.36
C GLY A 3 -5.58 5.24 -5.15
N ILE A 4 -6.22 6.36 -4.82
CA ILE A 4 -7.24 6.43 -3.75
C ILE A 4 -8.54 5.74 -4.21
N LEU A 5 -8.97 6.01 -5.45
CA LEU A 5 -10.18 5.41 -6.03
C LEU A 5 -10.01 3.90 -6.21
N ASP A 6 -8.89 3.47 -6.80
CA ASP A 6 -8.60 2.06 -7.05
C ASP A 6 -8.47 1.26 -5.76
N GLY A 7 -7.83 1.84 -4.72
CA GLY A 7 -7.78 1.23 -3.39
C GLY A 7 -9.16 1.08 -2.74
N PHE A 8 -10.02 2.11 -2.84
CA PHE A 8 -11.40 2.03 -2.36
C PHE A 8 -12.20 0.97 -3.12
N LEU A 9 -12.10 0.94 -4.45
CA LEU A 9 -12.83 -0.01 -5.30
C LEU A 9 -12.37 -1.45 -5.06
N GLN A 10 -11.07 -1.70 -4.91
CA GLN A 10 -10.55 -3.03 -4.58
C GLN A 10 -11.03 -3.51 -3.21
N GLY A 11 -10.94 -2.67 -2.17
CA GLY A 11 -11.44 -3.01 -0.84
C GLY A 11 -12.95 -3.22 -0.80
N THR A 12 -13.70 -2.43 -1.57
CA THR A 12 -15.15 -2.60 -1.71
C THR A 12 -15.48 -3.92 -2.39
N ALA A 13 -14.81 -4.29 -3.48
CA ALA A 13 -15.01 -5.57 -4.15
C ALA A 13 -14.72 -6.77 -3.22
N LEU A 14 -13.69 -6.65 -2.38
CA LEU A 14 -13.37 -7.67 -1.37
C LEU A 14 -14.50 -7.83 -0.34
N LEU A 15 -14.97 -6.73 0.23
CA LEU A 15 -16.00 -6.76 1.27
C LEU A 15 -17.38 -7.14 0.73
N THR A 16 -17.74 -6.72 -0.49
CA THR A 16 -18.99 -7.15 -1.11
C THR A 16 -18.98 -8.64 -1.46
N ALA A 17 -17.84 -9.21 -1.85
CA ALA A 17 -17.69 -10.66 -2.01
C ALA A 17 -17.88 -11.41 -0.68
N ALA A 18 -17.55 -10.79 0.46
CA ALA A 18 -17.79 -11.30 1.80
C ALA A 18 -19.21 -10.99 2.35
N GLY A 19 -20.10 -10.40 1.55
CA GLY A 19 -21.48 -10.11 1.94
C GLY A 19 -21.68 -8.81 2.74
N VAL A 20 -20.68 -7.92 2.75
CA VAL A 20 -20.79 -6.59 3.37
C VAL A 20 -21.19 -5.55 2.32
N ASP A 21 -22.21 -4.76 2.63
CA ASP A 21 -22.64 -3.68 1.74
C ASP A 21 -21.54 -2.62 1.56
N ALA A 22 -21.35 -2.13 0.33
CA ALA A 22 -20.42 -1.05 0.03
C ALA A 22 -20.67 0.19 0.90
N ALA A 23 -21.94 0.53 1.16
CA ALA A 23 -22.33 1.64 2.02
C ALA A 23 -21.87 1.46 3.48
N ALA A 24 -21.83 0.22 3.98
CA ALA A 24 -21.33 -0.10 5.31
C ALA A 24 -19.81 0.02 5.41
N PHE A 25 -19.08 -0.25 4.32
CA PHE A 25 -17.63 -0.07 4.26
C PHE A 25 -17.19 1.40 4.14
N THR A 26 -17.95 2.23 3.42
CA THR A 26 -17.62 3.65 3.18
C THR A 26 -17.11 4.43 4.39
N PRO A 27 -17.75 4.40 5.58
CA PRO A 27 -17.23 5.13 6.75
C PRO A 27 -15.87 4.60 7.24
N VAL A 28 -15.62 3.29 7.16
CA VAL A 28 -14.33 2.68 7.51
C VAL A 28 -13.26 3.13 6.53
N ALA A 29 -13.53 3.03 5.23
CA ALA A 29 -12.61 3.48 4.19
C ALA A 29 -12.29 4.98 4.30
N SER A 30 -13.30 5.82 4.53
CA SER A 30 -13.13 7.26 4.70
C SER A 30 -12.30 7.61 5.93
N GLY A 31 -12.52 6.91 7.05
CA GLY A 31 -11.71 7.05 8.26
C GLY A 31 -10.24 6.69 8.02
N GLY A 32 -10.00 5.55 7.35
CA GLY A 32 -8.65 5.12 6.97
C GLY A 32 -7.95 6.13 6.04
N LEU A 33 -8.65 6.68 5.06
CA LEU A 33 -8.11 7.72 4.17
C LEU A 33 -7.74 8.99 4.94
N ALA A 34 -8.55 9.40 5.92
CA ALA A 34 -8.23 10.55 6.78
C ALA A 34 -6.98 10.29 7.63
N THR A 35 -6.83 9.06 8.16
CA THR A 35 -5.62 8.64 8.86
C THR A 35 -4.40 8.69 7.95
N VAL A 36 -4.46 8.12 6.73
CA VAL A 36 -3.36 8.18 5.76
C VAL A 36 -3.00 9.62 5.40
N ALA A 37 -4.00 10.48 5.19
CA ALA A 37 -3.78 11.90 4.92
C ALA A 37 -3.00 12.58 6.06
N SER A 38 -3.25 12.21 7.31
CA SER A 38 -2.52 12.75 8.46
C SER A 38 -1.03 12.38 8.50
N TRP A 39 -0.62 11.29 7.86
CA TRP A 39 0.78 10.84 7.82
C TRP A 39 1.63 11.58 6.77
N LEU A 40 0.98 12.12 5.72
CA LEU A 40 1.66 12.70 4.56
C LEU A 40 2.69 13.80 4.90
N PRO A 41 2.45 14.74 5.85
CA PRO A 41 3.46 15.73 6.21
C PRO A 41 4.72 15.13 6.83
N GLY A 42 4.58 14.04 7.60
CA GLY A 42 5.71 13.31 8.17
C GLY A 42 6.49 12.56 7.10
N TYR A 43 5.78 11.91 6.17
CA TYR A 43 6.40 11.23 5.03
C TYR A 43 7.13 12.20 4.10
N ALA A 44 6.56 13.38 3.83
CA ALA A 44 7.21 14.42 3.04
C ALA A 44 8.55 14.84 3.67
N ARG A 45 8.60 15.05 4.99
CA ARG A 45 9.84 15.37 5.70
C ARG A 45 10.90 14.28 5.54
N GLN A 46 10.54 13.02 5.76
CA GLN A 46 11.46 11.88 5.60
C GLN A 46 12.00 11.80 4.15
N ILE A 47 11.15 12.08 3.17
CA ILE A 47 11.51 12.11 1.75
C ILE A 47 12.50 13.23 1.43
N ASP A 48 12.27 14.43 1.95
CA ASP A 48 13.15 15.60 1.75
C ASP A 48 14.51 15.42 2.45
N GLU A 49 14.52 14.76 3.62
CA GLU A 49 15.72 14.43 4.38
C GLU A 49 16.48 13.22 3.81
N GLY A 50 15.85 12.40 2.97
CA GLY A 50 16.41 11.15 2.47
C GLY A 50 16.62 10.09 3.56
N ALA A 51 15.84 10.17 4.65
CA ALA A 51 15.98 9.32 5.83
C ALA A 51 14.63 8.68 6.21
N TYR A 52 14.52 7.36 6.02
CA TYR A 52 13.26 6.62 6.15
C TYR A 52 13.19 5.80 7.44
N ALA A 53 13.26 6.45 8.59
CA ALA A 53 13.14 5.78 9.88
C ALA A 53 11.74 5.17 10.04
N ALA A 54 11.67 3.88 10.39
CA ALA A 54 10.43 3.17 10.67
C ALA A 54 9.89 3.52 12.07
N ALA A 55 9.33 4.72 12.24
CA ALA A 55 8.77 5.16 13.51
C ALA A 55 7.44 4.44 13.87
N ASP A 56 6.73 3.95 12.86
CA ASP A 56 5.45 3.25 12.95
C ASP A 56 5.58 1.76 12.60
N SER A 57 6.07 1.45 11.40
CA SER A 57 6.11 0.11 10.83
C SER A 57 7.21 0.00 9.77
N THR A 58 7.83 -1.17 9.67
CA THR A 58 8.85 -1.46 8.65
C THR A 58 8.22 -1.90 7.32
N MET A 59 8.95 -1.75 6.22
CA MET A 59 8.55 -2.29 4.92
C MET A 59 8.28 -3.79 4.96
N ASP A 60 9.07 -4.56 5.73
CA ASP A 60 8.84 -5.99 5.92
C ASP A 60 7.48 -6.28 6.59
N THR A 61 7.09 -5.45 7.56
CA THR A 61 5.78 -5.55 8.23
C THR A 61 4.65 -5.21 7.26
N HIS A 62 4.82 -4.17 6.44
CA HIS A 62 3.85 -3.84 5.38
C HIS A 62 3.72 -4.94 4.34
N LEU A 63 4.84 -5.56 3.92
CA LEU A 63 4.82 -6.65 2.95
C LEU A 63 3.98 -7.83 3.45
N ALA A 64 4.14 -8.25 4.70
CA ALA A 64 3.33 -9.30 5.29
C ALA A 64 1.82 -8.97 5.30
N ALA A 65 1.46 -7.71 5.58
CA ALA A 65 0.06 -7.27 5.52
C ALA A 65 -0.49 -7.26 4.08
N ILE A 66 0.32 -6.86 3.10
CA ILE A 66 -0.04 -6.89 1.67
C ILE A 66 -0.22 -8.35 1.21
N ASP A 67 0.61 -9.27 1.69
CA ASP A 67 0.47 -10.71 1.40
C ASP A 67 -0.86 -11.26 1.91
N HIS A 68 -1.30 -10.86 3.11
CA HIS A 68 -2.64 -11.23 3.57
C HIS A 68 -3.75 -10.66 2.67
N LEU A 69 -3.61 -9.42 2.19
CA LEU A 69 -4.58 -8.83 1.27
C LEU A 69 -4.64 -9.58 -0.08
N VAL A 70 -3.50 -10.04 -0.59
CA VAL A 70 -3.44 -10.88 -1.80
C VAL A 70 -4.15 -12.21 -1.54
N HIS A 71 -3.78 -12.93 -0.48
CA HIS A 71 -4.37 -14.23 -0.16
C HIS A 71 -5.89 -14.15 0.08
N GLU A 72 -6.37 -13.11 0.78
CA GLU A 72 -7.80 -12.93 1.02
C GLU A 72 -8.56 -12.55 -0.25
N SER A 73 -7.94 -11.79 -1.15
CA SER A 73 -8.53 -11.54 -2.47
C SER A 73 -8.68 -12.83 -3.28
N GLU A 74 -7.67 -13.71 -3.24
CA GLU A 74 -7.72 -15.01 -3.91
C GLU A 74 -8.79 -15.93 -3.30
N SER A 75 -8.89 -15.99 -1.97
CA SER A 75 -9.85 -16.84 -1.26
C SER A 75 -11.30 -16.48 -1.59
N LEU A 76 -11.58 -15.19 -1.82
CA LEU A 76 -12.89 -14.65 -2.19
C LEU A 76 -13.11 -14.52 -3.71
N GLY A 77 -12.14 -14.92 -4.53
CA GLY A 77 -12.25 -14.86 -6.00
C GLY A 77 -12.25 -13.44 -6.57
N VAL A 78 -11.68 -12.48 -5.85
CA VAL A 78 -11.55 -11.07 -6.23
C VAL A 78 -10.22 -10.84 -6.95
N SER A 79 -10.18 -9.91 -7.91
CA SER A 79 -8.95 -9.62 -8.65
C SER A 79 -7.80 -9.20 -7.73
N THR A 80 -6.64 -9.83 -7.91
CA THR A 80 -5.41 -9.55 -7.17
C THR A 80 -4.47 -8.59 -7.90
N GLU A 81 -4.85 -8.05 -9.06
CA GLU A 81 -3.93 -7.26 -9.90
C GLU A 81 -3.39 -6.04 -9.15
N PHE A 82 -4.27 -5.28 -8.50
CA PHE A 82 -3.89 -4.13 -7.69
C PHE A 82 -3.02 -4.48 -6.47
N PRO A 83 -3.43 -5.41 -5.56
CA PRO A 83 -2.59 -5.73 -4.41
C PRO A 83 -1.26 -6.39 -4.80
N ARG A 84 -1.20 -7.19 -5.88
CA ARG A 84 0.07 -7.72 -6.40
C ARG A 84 0.97 -6.65 -6.99
N PHE A 85 0.41 -5.62 -7.64
CA PHE A 85 1.19 -4.46 -8.08
C PHE A 85 1.84 -3.74 -6.89
N VAL A 86 1.07 -3.48 -5.82
CA VAL A 86 1.60 -2.87 -4.59
C VAL A 86 2.65 -3.77 -3.95
N LYS A 87 2.41 -5.09 -3.86
CA LYS A 87 3.39 -6.07 -3.37
C LYS A 87 4.70 -6.01 -4.15
N ALA A 88 4.62 -6.00 -5.49
CA ALA A 88 5.80 -5.98 -6.33
C ALA A 88 6.65 -4.70 -6.15
N LEU A 89 6.03 -3.56 -5.83
CA LEU A 89 6.77 -2.35 -5.45
C LEU A 89 7.51 -2.56 -4.13
N ALA A 90 6.84 -3.11 -3.12
CA ALA A 90 7.43 -3.39 -1.80
C ALA A 90 8.58 -4.41 -1.91
N ASP A 91 8.38 -5.52 -2.63
CA ASP A 91 9.42 -6.53 -2.87
C ASP A 91 10.70 -5.92 -3.44
N ARG A 92 10.57 -5.03 -4.44
CA ARG A 92 11.73 -4.36 -5.04
C ARG A 92 12.42 -3.40 -4.07
N ALA A 93 11.66 -2.64 -3.29
CA ALA A 93 12.24 -1.76 -2.27
C ALA A 93 13.01 -2.56 -1.21
N ILE A 94 12.45 -3.70 -0.76
CA ILE A 94 13.10 -4.59 0.19
C ILE A 94 14.36 -5.20 -0.41
N ALA A 95 14.32 -5.65 -1.66
CA ALA A 95 15.47 -6.18 -2.38
C ALA A 95 16.61 -5.15 -2.53
N ASP A 96 16.28 -3.86 -2.61
CA ASP A 96 17.25 -2.76 -2.62
C ASP A 96 17.79 -2.39 -1.22
N GLY A 97 17.39 -3.12 -0.17
CA GLY A 97 17.87 -2.93 1.20
C GLY A 97 16.97 -2.09 2.10
N HIS A 98 15.74 -1.77 1.68
CA HIS A 98 14.82 -0.94 2.46
C HIS A 98 13.87 -1.70 3.40
N GLY A 99 14.11 -2.99 3.68
CA GLY A 99 13.21 -3.80 4.52
C GLY A 99 12.96 -3.24 5.92
N GLY A 100 14.02 -2.74 6.57
CA GLY A 100 13.94 -2.12 7.90
C GLY A 100 13.50 -0.65 7.89
N ASN A 101 13.29 -0.04 6.72
CA ASN A 101 12.84 1.34 6.61
C ASN A 101 11.32 1.47 6.73
N GLY A 102 10.85 2.68 7.00
CA GLY A 102 9.42 2.99 6.95
C GLY A 102 8.88 3.01 5.52
N TYR A 103 7.55 2.99 5.38
CA TYR A 103 6.85 3.00 4.09
C TYR A 103 7.31 4.09 3.09
N PRO A 104 7.74 5.30 3.50
CA PRO A 104 8.21 6.34 2.58
C PRO A 104 9.42 5.93 1.72
N ALA A 105 10.22 4.94 2.14
CA ALA A 105 11.34 4.43 1.33
C ALA A 105 10.90 3.90 -0.05
N LEU A 106 9.62 3.53 -0.21
CA LEU A 106 9.05 3.11 -1.49
C LEU A 106 9.18 4.17 -2.58
N ILE A 107 9.38 5.45 -2.23
CA ILE A 107 9.60 6.53 -3.21
C ILE A 107 10.79 6.25 -4.14
N GLU A 108 11.80 5.52 -3.66
CA GLU A 108 12.97 5.17 -4.47
C GLU A 108 12.59 4.30 -5.68
N GLN A 109 11.56 3.46 -5.56
CA GLN A 109 11.06 2.69 -6.71
C GLN A 109 10.44 3.58 -7.79
N PHE A 110 9.85 4.72 -7.41
CA PHE A 110 9.26 5.68 -8.33
C PHE A 110 10.29 6.66 -8.92
N ARG A 111 11.45 6.83 -8.27
CA ARG A 111 12.57 7.63 -8.78
C ARG A 111 13.38 6.92 -9.87
N LYS A 112 13.30 5.58 -9.94
CA LYS A 112 13.99 4.78 -10.97
C LYS A 112 13.51 5.15 -12.39
N PRO A 113 14.42 5.28 -13.37
CA PRO A 113 14.05 5.55 -14.76
C PRO A 113 13.13 4.48 -15.33
N ALA A 114 12.22 4.88 -16.23
CA ALA A 114 11.28 3.95 -16.85
C ALA A 114 11.96 2.87 -17.73
N GLY A 115 13.20 3.09 -18.16
CA GLY A 115 13.98 2.19 -19.02
C GLY A 115 14.90 1.20 -18.30
N ASP A 116 15.09 1.34 -16.98
CA ASP A 116 15.93 0.43 -16.18
C ASP A 116 15.09 -0.66 -15.48
N ARG A 117 13.84 -0.84 -15.90
CA ARG A 117 13.00 -1.96 -15.46
C ARG A 117 13.35 -3.18 -16.32
N PRO A 118 13.89 -4.27 -15.74
CA PRO A 118 14.08 -5.53 -16.44
C PRO A 118 12.74 -6.12 -16.90
#